data_AF-A0A929B2F2-F1
#
_entry.id   AF-A0A929B2F2-F1
#
_cell.length_a   1.000
_cell.length_b   1.000
_cell.length_c   1.000
_cell.angle_alpha   90.00
_cell.angle_beta   90.00
_cell.angle_gamma   90.00
#
_symmetry.space_group_name_H-M   'P 1'
#
loop_
_entity.id
_entity.type
_entity.pdbx_description
1 polymer ?
#
loop_
_entity_poly.entity_id
_entity_poly.type
_entity_poly.pdbx_seq_one_letter_code
_entity_poly.pdbx_strand_id
1 'polypeptide(L)' 'MELRYRGISYQPQEAFVETIPSDIIAKFLGKPYLVRRPINPSSPQLYSRKYRGIAYGN' A
#
# COMPACT_ATOMS: atom_id res chain seq x y z
N MET A 1 -5.11 -15.31 13.22
CA MET A 1 -4.26 -15.90 12.17
C MET A 1 -3.08 -14.96 11.98
N GLU A 2 -1.86 -15.39 12.29
CA GLU A 2 -0.66 -14.52 12.19
C GLU A 2 -0.10 -14.55 10.76
N LEU A 3 -0.09 -13.41 10.08
CA LEU A 3 0.55 -13.28 8.78
C LEU A 3 2.06 -13.15 8.98
N ARG A 4 2.83 -14.06 8.37
CA ARG A 4 4.29 -14.05 8.42
C ARG A 4 4.84 -13.96 7.00
N TYR A 5 5.77 -13.05 6.77
CA TYR A 5 6.51 -12.97 5.50
C TYR A 5 8.01 -12.88 5.79
N ARG A 6 8.76 -13.83 5.21
CA ARG A 6 10.21 -14.00 5.44
C ARG A 6 10.62 -14.08 6.92
N GLY A 7 9.78 -14.70 7.75
CA GLY A 7 10.04 -14.88 9.18
C GLY A 7 9.74 -13.66 10.07
N ILE A 8 9.30 -12.55 9.48
CA ILE A 8 8.81 -11.37 10.21
C ILE A 8 7.30 -11.50 10.38
N SER A 9 6.83 -11.37 11.62
CA SER A 9 5.40 -11.29 11.92
C SER A 9 4.86 -9.94 11.48
N TYR A 10 3.90 -9.95 10.57
CA TYR A 10 3.15 -8.77 10.18
C TYR A 10 2.06 -8.56 11.22
N GLN A 11 2.06 -7.40 11.87
CA GLN A 11 0.87 -6.93 12.55
C GLN A 11 -0.02 -6.28 11.50
N PRO A 12 -1.20 -6.85 11.18
CA PRO A 12 -2.12 -6.19 10.28
C PRO A 12 -2.54 -4.88 10.95
N GLN A 13 -2.10 -3.76 10.39
CA GLN A 13 -2.64 -2.48 10.76
C GLN A 13 -4.02 -2.40 10.14
N GLU A 14 -5.06 -2.52 10.95
CA GLU A 14 -6.45 -2.27 10.56
C GLU A 14 -6.68 -0.77 10.35
N ALA A 15 -5.89 -0.17 9.46
CA ALA A 15 -6.10 1.20 9.04
C ALA A 15 -7.23 1.19 8.01
N PHE A 16 -8.43 1.60 8.43
CA PHE A 16 -9.47 1.98 7.49
C PHE A 16 -8.96 3.19 6.69
N VAL A 17 -8.60 2.95 5.43
CA VAL A 17 -8.11 4.00 4.53
C VAL A 17 -9.31 4.71 3.92
N GLU A 18 -9.62 5.90 4.44
CA GLU A 18 -10.59 6.78 3.81
C GLU A 18 -10.07 7.28 2.46
N THR A 19 -10.93 7.23 1.44
CA THR A 19 -10.56 7.60 0.06
C THR A 19 -11.49 8.68 -0.50
N ILE A 20 -10.94 9.59 -1.29
CA ILE A 20 -11.66 10.61 -2.04
C ILE A 20 -11.52 10.38 -3.55
N PRO A 21 -12.54 10.74 -4.35
CA PRO A 21 -12.38 10.76 -5.81
C PRO A 21 -11.27 11.74 -6.20
N SER A 22 -10.46 11.33 -7.18
CA SER A 22 -9.47 12.18 -7.83
C SER A 22 -10.05 12.75 -9.13
N ASP A 23 -9.36 13.73 -9.70
CA ASP A 23 -9.72 14.34 -10.98
C ASP A 23 -9.36 13.45 -12.19
N ILE A 24 -8.90 12.22 -11.95
CA ILE A 24 -8.46 11.27 -12.97
C ILE A 24 -9.61 10.33 -13.33
N ILE A 25 -9.97 10.28 -14.61
CA ILE A 25 -10.94 9.34 -15.17
C ILE A 25 -10.19 8.18 -15.81
N ALA A 26 -10.44 6.97 -15.31
CA ALA A 26 -9.92 5.72 -15.87
C ALA A 26 -11.05 4.94 -16.56
N LYS A 27 -10.69 3.93 -17.36
CA LYS A 27 -11.65 3.02 -17.99
C LYS A 27 -11.34 1.58 -17.63
N PHE A 28 -12.35 0.84 -17.16
CA PHE A 28 -12.28 -0.60 -16.91
C PHE A 28 -13.36 -1.29 -17.73
N LEU A 29 -12.96 -2.22 -18.59
CA LEU A 29 -13.88 -2.90 -19.53
C LEU A 29 -14.75 -1.91 -20.35
N GLY A 30 -14.15 -0.79 -20.76
CA GLY A 30 -14.84 0.27 -21.51
C GLY A 30 -15.71 1.22 -20.68
N LYS A 31 -15.95 0.93 -19.39
CA LYS A 31 -16.74 1.78 -18.50
C LYS A 31 -15.84 2.81 -17.80
N PRO A 32 -16.15 4.11 -17.88
CA PRO A 32 -15.38 5.13 -17.18
C PRO A 32 -15.66 5.10 -15.68
N TYR A 33 -14.65 5.34 -14.85
CA TYR A 33 -14.78 5.51 -13.41
C TYR A 33 -13.75 6.53 -12.90
N LEU A 34 -14.08 7.20 -11.80
CA LEU A 34 -13.17 8.11 -11.12
C LEU A 34 -12.19 7.31 -10.26
N VAL A 35 -10.90 7.53 -10.48
CA VAL A 35 -9.85 6.93 -9.64
C VAL A 35 -9.98 7.52 -8.24
N ARG A 36 -9.88 6.68 -7.20
CA ARG A 36 -9.92 7.14 -5.80
C ARG A 36 -8.50 7.17 -5.23
N ARG A 37 -8.21 8.16 -4.40
CA ARG A 37 -6.93 8.30 -3.67
C ARG A 37 -7.17 8.38 -2.16
N PRO A 38 -6.23 7.92 -1.32
CA PRO A 38 -6.33 8.07 0.13
C PRO A 38 -6.34 9.55 0.53
N ILE A 39 -7.13 9.91 1.55
CA ILE A 39 -7.13 11.27 2.13
C ILE A 39 -5.79 11.53 2.82
N ASN A 40 -5.38 10.57 3.66
CA ASN A 40 -4.09 10.59 4.33
C ASN A 40 -3.18 9.58 3.63
N PRO A 41 -2.22 10.02 2.80
CA PRO A 41 -1.26 9.12 2.20
C PRO A 41 -0.42 8.50 3.32
N SER A 42 -0.53 7.19 3.52
CA SER A 42 0.44 6.50 4.36
C SER A 42 1.77 6.52 3.63
N SER A 43 2.82 7.02 4.30
CA SER A 43 4.17 6.76 3.82
C SER A 43 4.34 5.25 3.82
N PRO A 44 4.74 4.62 2.70
CA PRO A 44 5.11 3.22 2.74
C PRO A 44 6.17 3.09 3.83
N GLN A 45 5.91 2.25 4.84
CA GLN A 45 6.96 1.85 5.77
C GLN A 45 7.96 1.04 4.95
N LEU A 46 8.91 1.76 4.34
CA LEU A 46 10.11 1.20 3.76
C LEU A 46 10.99 0.78 4.93
N TYR A 47 10.57 -0.27 5.65
CA TYR A 47 11.50 -1.00 6.48
C TYR A 47 12.66 -1.38 5.55
N SER A 48 13.89 -1.04 5.95
CA SER A 48 15.10 -1.29 5.18
C SER A 48 15.02 -2.70 4.57
N ARG A 49 14.86 -2.80 3.25
CA ARG A 49 14.68 -4.11 2.63
C ARG A 49 16.02 -4.81 2.71
N LYS A 50 16.17 -5.73 3.67
CA LYS A 50 17.38 -6.53 3.81
C LYS A 50 17.26 -7.79 2.97
N TYR A 51 18.19 -8.00 2.04
CA TYR A 51 18.38 -9.27 1.34
C TYR A 51 19.74 -9.84 1.72
N ARG A 52 19.76 -11.04 2.31
CA ARG A 52 20.99 -11.68 2.82
C ARG A 52 21.82 -10.77 3.75
N GLY A 53 21.15 -10.00 4.61
CA GLY A 53 21.81 -9.07 5.54
C GLY A 53 22.23 -7.73 4.94
N ILE A 54 22.15 -7.56 3.61
CA ILE A 54 22.47 -6.30 2.93
C ILE A 54 21.20 -5.47 2.81
N ALA A 55 21.22 -4.24 3.35
CA ALA A 55 20.11 -3.30 3.24
C ALA A 55 20.09 -2.67 1.84
N TYR A 56 18.91 -2.61 1.23
CA TYR A 56 18.64 -1.93 -0.03
C TYR A 56 17.47 -0.97 0.14
N GLY A 57 17.60 0.22 -0.44
CA GLY A 57 16.62 1.31 -0.39
C GLY A 57 17.19 2.54 0.31
N ASN A 58 17.33 3.63 -0.45
CA ASN A 58 17.48 4.99 0.06
C ASN A 58 16.11 5.57 0.39
#